data_AF-A0A9Q9C3F9-F1
#
_entry.id   AF-A0A9Q9C3F9-F1
#
_cell.length_a   1.000
_cell.length_b   1.000
_cell.length_c   1.000
_cell.angle_alpha   90.00
_cell.angle_beta   90.00
_cell.angle_gamma   90.00
#
_symmetry.space_group_name_H-M   'P 1'
#
loop_
_entity.id
_entity.type
_entity.pdbx_description
1 polymer ?
#
loop_
_entity_poly.entity_id
_entity_poly.type
_entity_poly.pdbx_seq_one_letter_code
_entity_poly.pdbx_strand_id
1 'polypeptide(L)'
;MDQKLKHFLDNSNFRKDRKGKKKKIEVSGGKNEEGQEEILMIRDGQIVVNDASMYVDTHKDMEMEVMEDDRIVTSSTFSKKKGALRWSKKEIELFYKALEICGIEFSLISSLFPNKERKHIKAKYIKEVKVNPERINEVLNEYKTFDQVAYNNLRNYLLE
;
A
#
# COMPACT_ATOMS: atom_id res chain seq x y z
N MET A 1 14.15 21.46 -43.15
CA MET A 1 13.61 20.51 -42.14
C MET A 1 12.84 21.30 -41.11
N ASP A 2 11.64 20.84 -40.78
CA ASP A 2 10.67 21.56 -39.97
C ASP A 2 11.21 21.86 -38.56
N GLN A 3 11.02 23.10 -38.08
CA GLN A 3 11.62 23.53 -36.81
C GLN A 3 11.08 22.75 -35.61
N LYS A 4 9.88 22.19 -35.77
CA LYS A 4 9.20 21.39 -34.76
C LYS A 4 9.78 19.98 -34.65
N LEU A 5 10.18 19.35 -35.75
CA LEU A 5 10.72 17.97 -35.74
C LEU A 5 12.12 17.88 -35.12
N LYS A 6 12.96 18.89 -35.36
CA LYS A 6 14.32 18.93 -34.80
C LYS A 6 14.34 19.04 -33.27
N HIS A 7 13.29 19.61 -32.66
CA HIS A 7 13.14 19.66 -31.21
C HIS A 7 12.79 18.30 -30.57
N PHE A 8 12.05 17.44 -31.28
CA PHE A 8 11.66 16.11 -30.79
C PHE A 8 12.72 15.02 -31.02
N LEU A 9 13.60 15.21 -32.00
CA LEU A 9 14.70 14.30 -32.31
C LEU A 9 15.98 14.64 -31.54
N ASP A 10 15.99 15.75 -30.78
CA ASP A 10 17.11 16.14 -29.95
C ASP A 10 17.12 15.32 -28.65
N ASN A 11 17.91 14.25 -28.67
CA ASN A 11 18.04 13.29 -27.56
C ASN A 11 18.84 13.86 -26.36
N SER A 12 19.10 15.17 -26.36
CA SER A 12 19.72 15.93 -25.27
C SER A 12 18.83 16.08 -24.03
N ASN A 13 17.52 15.79 -24.14
CA ASN A 13 16.56 15.86 -23.04
C ASN A 13 16.45 14.59 -22.18
N PHE A 14 17.11 13.50 -22.54
CA PHE A 14 17.16 12.30 -21.68
C PHE A 14 18.29 12.43 -20.65
N ARG A 15 17.93 12.55 -19.37
CA ARG A 15 18.89 12.59 -18.26
C ARG A 15 19.62 11.24 -18.17
N LYS A 16 20.96 11.27 -18.07
CA LYS A 16 21.78 10.11 -17.68
C LYS A 16 21.36 9.60 -16.30
N ASP A 17 21.34 8.28 -16.13
CA ASP A 17 21.03 7.62 -14.85
C ASP A 17 21.91 8.18 -13.73
N ARG A 18 21.28 8.91 -12.80
CA ARG A 18 21.97 9.38 -11.59
C ARG A 18 22.10 8.20 -10.64
N LYS A 19 23.32 7.67 -10.50
CA LYS A 19 23.67 6.72 -9.44
C LYS A 19 23.37 7.37 -8.08
N GLY A 20 22.35 6.87 -7.39
CA GLY A 20 21.92 7.38 -6.08
C GLY A 20 23.05 7.26 -5.05
N LYS A 21 23.45 8.40 -4.47
CA LYS A 21 24.39 8.45 -3.35
C LYS A 21 23.57 8.21 -2.08
N LYS A 22 23.66 7.02 -1.48
CA LYS A 22 23.07 6.75 -0.15
C LYS A 22 23.86 7.58 0.88
N LYS A 23 23.24 8.63 1.44
CA LYS A 23 23.78 9.31 2.63
C LYS A 23 23.44 8.47 3.86
N LYS A 24 24.45 8.24 4.72
CA LYS A 24 24.27 7.71 6.07
C LYS A 24 23.40 8.68 6.86
N ILE A 25 22.38 8.13 7.52
CA ILE A 25 21.58 8.85 8.52
C ILE A 25 22.40 8.79 9.82
N GLU A 26 22.89 9.94 10.28
CA GLU A 26 23.45 10.09 11.62
C GLU A 26 22.31 10.47 12.55
N VAL A 27 21.96 9.56 13.46
CA VAL A 27 20.95 9.81 14.50
C VAL A 27 21.63 10.58 15.62
N SER A 28 21.43 11.91 15.66
CA SER A 28 21.80 12.72 16.81
C SER A 28 20.75 12.53 17.91
N GLY A 29 21.06 11.67 18.88
CA GLY A 29 20.28 11.55 20.11
C GLY A 29 20.42 12.83 20.94
N GLY A 30 19.38 13.66 20.95
CA GLY A 30 19.19 14.74 21.91
C GLY A 30 18.30 14.25 23.05
N LYS A 31 18.85 14.19 24.26
CA LYS A 31 18.08 14.01 25.50
C LYS A 31 17.56 15.38 25.93
N ASN A 32 16.25 15.59 25.95
CA ASN A 32 15.66 16.73 26.64
C ASN A 32 14.72 16.21 27.74
N GLU A 33 15.26 16.12 28.94
CA GLU A 33 14.49 16.10 30.18
C GLU A 33 14.12 17.57 30.48
N GLU A 34 12.98 18.05 29.96
CA GLU A 34 12.45 19.37 30.31
C GLU A 34 11.29 19.22 31.30
N GLY A 35 11.49 19.79 32.48
CA GLY A 35 10.57 19.71 33.60
C GLY A 35 9.19 20.28 33.28
N GLN A 36 8.15 19.60 33.76
CA GLN A 36 6.79 20.10 33.74
C GLN A 36 6.73 21.40 34.56
N GLU A 37 6.26 22.49 33.96
CA GLU A 37 6.05 23.75 34.68
C GLU A 37 4.99 23.52 35.77
N GLU A 38 5.32 23.84 37.02
CA GLU A 38 4.43 23.63 38.17
C GLU A 38 3.19 24.54 38.07
N ILE A 39 2.00 23.94 38.21
CA ILE A 39 0.69 24.62 38.03
C ILE A 39 0.43 25.68 39.11
N LEU A 40 0.96 25.48 40.31
CA LEU A 40 0.76 26.35 41.46
C LEU A 40 2.11 26.91 41.92
N MET A 41 2.17 28.20 42.19
CA MET A 41 3.34 28.88 42.72
C MET A 41 3.00 29.64 44.01
N ILE A 42 3.95 29.69 44.94
CA ILE A 42 3.79 30.45 46.18
C ILE A 42 4.36 31.85 45.96
N ARG A 43 3.52 32.88 46.10
CA ARG A 43 3.95 34.28 46.07
C ARG A 43 3.47 34.97 47.34
N ASP A 44 4.40 35.53 48.11
CA ASP A 44 4.12 36.25 49.36
C ASP A 44 3.28 35.45 50.38
N GLY A 45 3.54 34.14 50.48
CA GLY A 45 2.84 33.25 51.41
C GLY A 45 1.43 32.84 50.98
N GLN A 46 0.98 33.25 49.78
CA GLN A 46 -0.28 32.82 49.19
C GLN A 46 -0.02 31.88 48.02
N ILE A 47 -0.87 30.85 47.87
CA ILE A 47 -0.81 29.91 46.74
C ILE A 47 -1.55 30.55 45.56
N VAL A 48 -0.86 30.76 44.45
CA VAL A 48 -1.37 31.41 43.24
C VAL A 48 -1.18 30.46 42.05
N VAL A 49 -2.07 30.51 41.07
CA VAL A 49 -1.95 29.72 39.83
C VAL A 49 -0.84 30.33 38.96
N ASN A 50 0.00 29.48 38.37
CA ASN A 50 1.11 29.91 37.51
C ASN A 50 0.61 30.19 36.08
N ASP A 51 0.65 31.45 35.67
CA ASP A 51 0.20 31.92 34.36
C ASP A 51 0.97 31.28 33.18
N ALA A 52 2.24 30.89 33.38
CA ALA A 52 3.04 30.25 32.33
C ALA A 52 2.55 28.84 32.00
N SER A 53 2.08 28.11 33.02
CA SER A 53 1.50 26.77 32.89
C SER A 53 0.06 26.76 32.37
N MET A 54 -0.58 27.92 32.22
CA MET A 54 -1.99 28.04 31.84
C MET A 54 -2.25 27.64 30.38
N TYR A 55 -1.23 27.70 29.52
CA TYR A 55 -1.33 27.39 28.10
C TYR A 55 -0.29 26.35 27.70
N VAL A 56 -0.72 25.33 26.97
CA VAL A 56 0.16 24.34 26.34
C VAL A 56 0.37 24.75 24.89
N ASP A 57 1.62 25.01 24.51
CA ASP A 57 1.97 25.24 23.11
C ASP A 57 2.03 23.91 22.36
N THR A 58 1.01 23.63 21.54
CA THR A 58 0.90 22.39 20.77
C THR A 58 1.90 22.29 19.61
N HIS A 59 2.64 23.36 19.33
CA HIS A 59 3.60 23.43 18.22
C HIS A 59 5.05 23.33 18.68
N LYS A 60 5.33 23.44 19.98
CA LYS A 60 6.69 23.50 20.54
C LYS A 60 7.50 22.22 20.28
N ASP A 61 6.84 21.07 20.23
CA ASP A 61 7.47 19.75 19.99
C ASP A 61 7.28 19.22 18.55
N MET A 62 6.67 20.02 17.66
CA MET A 62 6.57 19.62 16.25
C MET A 62 7.85 20.01 15.51
N GLU A 63 8.88 19.17 15.63
CA GLU A 63 10.00 19.19 14.68
C GLU A 63 9.46 18.84 13.28
N MET A 64 9.28 19.86 12.42
CA MET A 64 8.96 19.66 11.01
C MET A 64 10.26 19.44 10.23
N GLU A 65 10.47 18.24 9.70
CA GLU A 65 11.50 18.00 8.69
C GLU A 65 11.18 18.80 7.42
N VAL A 66 11.99 19.81 7.13
CA VAL A 66 11.94 20.54 5.85
C VAL A 66 12.63 19.67 4.79
N MET A 67 11.83 18.95 4.01
CA MET A 67 12.30 18.15 2.88
C MET A 67 12.12 18.95 1.58
N GLU A 68 13.21 19.20 0.86
CA GLU A 68 13.13 19.74 -0.51
C GLU A 68 12.39 18.76 -1.43
N ASP A 69 11.30 19.22 -2.02
CA ASP A 69 10.41 18.38 -2.83
C ASP A 69 10.81 18.37 -4.31
N ASP A 70 11.85 17.59 -4.64
CA ASP A 70 12.31 17.37 -6.01
C ASP A 70 11.44 16.35 -6.81
N ARG A 71 10.20 16.08 -6.37
CA ARG A 71 9.36 15.02 -6.97
C ARG A 71 8.86 15.40 -8.38
N ILE A 72 9.05 14.48 -9.33
CA ILE A 72 8.46 14.60 -10.67
C ILE A 72 6.99 14.23 -10.61
N VAL A 73 6.12 15.21 -10.80
CA VAL A 73 4.67 15.03 -10.83
C VAL A 73 4.21 14.80 -12.28
N THR A 74 3.46 13.72 -12.49
CA THR A 74 2.79 13.38 -13.74
C THR A 74 1.28 13.28 -13.50
N SER A 75 0.47 13.16 -14.55
CA SER A 75 -0.99 13.03 -14.42
C SER A 75 -1.44 11.80 -13.62
N SER A 76 -0.57 10.80 -13.43
CA SER A 76 -0.84 9.61 -12.63
C SER A 76 -0.28 9.64 -11.21
N THR A 77 0.54 10.64 -10.84
CA THR A 77 1.26 10.68 -9.54
C THR A 77 0.33 10.63 -8.33
N PHE A 78 -0.83 11.27 -8.40
CA PHE A 78 -1.84 11.24 -7.33
C PHE A 78 -3.00 10.26 -7.62
N SER A 79 -2.81 9.36 -8.57
CA SER A 79 -3.85 8.40 -8.94
C SER A 79 -4.03 7.34 -7.86
N LYS A 80 -5.29 7.01 -7.54
CA LYS A 80 -5.64 5.88 -6.65
C LYS A 80 -5.42 4.50 -7.31
N LYS A 81 -4.94 4.47 -8.55
CA LYS A 81 -4.69 3.22 -9.30
C LYS A 81 -3.48 2.51 -8.68
N LYS A 82 -3.75 1.41 -7.97
CA LYS A 82 -2.71 0.45 -7.59
C LYS A 82 -2.17 -0.22 -8.88
N GLY A 83 -0.88 -0.55 -8.89
CA GLY A 83 -0.26 -1.26 -10.01
C GLY A 83 -0.98 -2.57 -10.34
N ALA A 84 -0.91 -3.00 -11.60
CA ALA A 84 -1.55 -4.24 -12.03
C ALA A 84 -0.95 -5.45 -11.28
N LEU A 85 -1.78 -6.20 -10.55
CA LEU A 85 -1.31 -7.39 -9.87
C LEU A 85 -1.02 -8.50 -10.89
N ARG A 86 0.25 -8.92 -10.91
CA ARG A 86 0.69 -10.06 -11.71
C ARG A 86 0.15 -11.36 -11.10
N TRP A 87 -0.22 -12.29 -11.96
CA TRP A 87 -0.61 -13.66 -11.61
C TRP A 87 0.52 -14.60 -11.98
N SER A 88 1.09 -15.27 -10.98
CA SER A 88 2.03 -16.37 -11.17
C SER A 88 1.30 -17.64 -11.62
N LYS A 89 2.02 -18.59 -12.23
CA LYS A 89 1.44 -19.87 -12.65
C LYS A 89 0.82 -20.64 -11.47
N LYS A 90 1.50 -20.65 -10.32
CA LYS A 90 1.00 -21.24 -9.08
C LYS A 90 -0.32 -20.59 -8.61
N GLU A 91 -0.39 -19.26 -8.57
CA GLU A 91 -1.63 -18.57 -8.19
C GLU A 91 -2.78 -18.87 -9.16
N ILE A 92 -2.49 -19.08 -10.45
CA ILE A 92 -3.51 -19.45 -11.45
C ILE A 92 -4.06 -20.85 -11.17
N GLU A 93 -3.18 -21.82 -10.87
CA GLU A 93 -3.61 -23.17 -10.51
C GLU A 93 -4.45 -23.18 -9.23
N LEU A 94 -4.04 -22.43 -8.20
CA LEU A 94 -4.84 -22.27 -6.99
C LEU A 94 -6.19 -21.59 -7.26
N PHE A 95 -6.23 -20.62 -8.17
CA PHE A 95 -7.49 -19.97 -8.56
C PHE A 95 -8.50 -20.98 -9.14
N TYR A 96 -8.05 -21.91 -9.97
CA TYR A 96 -8.93 -22.98 -10.48
C TYR A 96 -9.40 -23.93 -9.38
N LYS A 97 -8.51 -24.34 -8.46
CA LYS A 97 -8.91 -25.16 -7.30
C LYS A 97 -9.88 -24.43 -6.38
N ALA A 98 -9.70 -23.14 -6.18
CA ALA A 98 -10.59 -22.32 -5.38
C ALA A 98 -11.98 -22.18 -6.03
N LEU A 99 -12.04 -22.04 -7.36
CA LEU A 99 -13.30 -22.05 -8.12
C LEU A 99 -14.04 -23.39 -7.98
N GLU A 100 -13.31 -24.50 -7.93
CA GLU A 100 -13.89 -25.85 -7.79
C GLU A 100 -14.61 -26.03 -6.45
N ILE A 101 -14.05 -25.46 -5.37
CA ILE A 101 -14.61 -25.59 -4.01
C ILE A 101 -15.66 -24.52 -3.73
N CYS A 102 -15.37 -23.25 -4.09
CA CYS A 102 -16.19 -22.10 -3.71
C CYS A 102 -17.24 -21.74 -4.78
N GLY A 103 -17.08 -22.21 -6.02
CA GLY A 103 -17.85 -21.74 -7.15
C GLY A 103 -17.55 -20.28 -7.51
N ILE A 104 -18.59 -19.53 -7.89
CA ILE A 104 -18.50 -18.13 -8.35
C ILE A 104 -18.50 -17.08 -7.21
N GLU A 105 -18.39 -17.52 -5.95
CA GLU A 105 -18.33 -16.63 -4.79
C GLU A 105 -16.95 -15.97 -4.65
N PHE A 106 -16.74 -14.90 -5.42
CA PHE A 106 -15.45 -14.20 -5.49
C PHE A 106 -15.01 -13.57 -4.16
N SER A 107 -15.95 -13.28 -3.25
CA SER A 107 -15.60 -12.75 -1.92
C SER A 107 -14.92 -13.82 -1.06
N LEU A 108 -15.41 -15.06 -1.14
CA LEU A 108 -14.85 -16.19 -0.43
C LEU A 108 -13.45 -16.53 -0.96
N ILE A 109 -13.32 -16.62 -2.29
CA ILE A 109 -12.03 -16.85 -2.94
C ILE A 109 -11.03 -15.73 -2.60
N SER A 110 -11.47 -14.48 -2.53
CA SER A 110 -10.60 -13.36 -2.14
C SER A 110 -9.96 -13.55 -0.77
N SER A 111 -10.64 -14.22 0.16
CA SER A 111 -10.09 -14.44 1.50
C SER A 111 -9.01 -15.53 1.57
N LEU A 112 -8.84 -16.33 0.51
CA LEU A 112 -7.70 -17.24 0.35
C LEU A 112 -6.43 -16.49 -0.05
N PHE A 113 -6.55 -15.38 -0.77
CA PHE A 113 -5.40 -14.65 -1.32
C PHE A 113 -5.15 -13.32 -0.57
N PRO A 114 -4.09 -13.20 0.25
CA PRO A 114 -3.89 -12.02 1.10
C PRO A 114 -3.70 -10.71 0.31
N ASN A 115 -3.11 -10.80 -0.88
CA ASN A 115 -2.82 -9.63 -1.72
C ASN A 115 -3.88 -9.37 -2.81
N LYS A 116 -4.89 -10.23 -2.97
CA LYS A 116 -5.83 -10.16 -4.10
C LYS A 116 -7.26 -9.90 -3.60
N GLU A 117 -7.66 -8.63 -3.66
CA GLU A 117 -9.06 -8.22 -3.41
C GLU A 117 -10.07 -8.87 -4.39
N ARG A 118 -11.33 -9.00 -3.98
CA ARG A 118 -12.47 -9.54 -4.78
C ARG A 118 -12.52 -9.04 -6.23
N LYS A 119 -12.24 -7.75 -6.46
CA LYS A 119 -12.24 -7.15 -7.81
C LYS A 119 -11.18 -7.79 -8.73
N HIS A 120 -10.04 -8.18 -8.18
CA HIS A 120 -8.97 -8.86 -8.93
C HIS A 120 -9.37 -10.29 -9.27
N ILE A 121 -10.03 -11.00 -8.34
CA ILE A 121 -10.54 -12.36 -8.57
C ILE A 121 -11.59 -12.34 -9.70
N LYS A 122 -12.55 -11.40 -9.64
CA LYS A 122 -13.55 -11.23 -10.71
C LYS A 122 -12.90 -10.89 -12.06
N ALA A 123 -11.93 -9.97 -12.08
CA ALA A 123 -11.21 -9.62 -13.30
C ALA A 123 -10.44 -10.81 -13.88
N LYS A 124 -9.85 -11.65 -13.01
CA LYS A 124 -9.17 -12.88 -13.40
C LYS A 124 -10.14 -13.88 -14.00
N TYR A 125 -11.30 -14.11 -13.36
CA TYR A 125 -12.37 -14.96 -13.90
C TYR A 125 -12.80 -14.51 -15.30
N ILE A 126 -13.12 -13.23 -15.49
CA ILE A 126 -13.53 -12.69 -16.80
C ILE A 126 -12.43 -12.90 -17.86
N LYS A 127 -11.16 -12.76 -17.47
CA LYS A 127 -10.04 -13.02 -18.38
C LYS A 127 -9.92 -14.50 -18.73
N GLU A 128 -10.04 -15.39 -17.75
CA GLU A 128 -9.96 -16.84 -18.00
C GLU A 128 -11.13 -17.38 -18.81
N VAL A 129 -12.35 -16.85 -18.62
CA VAL A 129 -13.49 -17.20 -19.48
C VAL A 129 -13.21 -16.88 -20.95
N LYS A 130 -12.44 -15.81 -21.23
CA LYS A 130 -12.06 -15.44 -22.61
C LYS A 130 -10.87 -16.23 -23.15
N VAL A 131 -9.89 -16.54 -22.31
CA VAL A 131 -8.63 -17.17 -22.73
C VAL A 131 -8.75 -18.69 -22.73
N ASN A 132 -9.36 -19.27 -21.68
CA ASN A 132 -9.45 -20.70 -21.43
C ASN A 132 -10.89 -21.09 -21.00
N PRO A 133 -11.89 -20.99 -21.89
CA PRO A 133 -13.28 -21.29 -21.56
C PRO A 133 -13.50 -22.74 -21.12
N GLU A 134 -12.81 -23.70 -21.75
CA GLU A 134 -12.96 -25.13 -21.47
C GLU A 134 -12.64 -25.44 -20.00
N ARG A 135 -11.51 -24.92 -19.50
CA ARG A 135 -11.09 -25.14 -18.11
C ARG A 135 -12.04 -24.52 -17.09
N ILE A 136 -12.70 -23.41 -17.42
CA ILE A 136 -13.72 -22.82 -16.55
C ILE A 136 -14.98 -23.69 -16.56
N ASN A 137 -15.38 -24.18 -17.73
CA ASN A 137 -16.54 -25.06 -17.85
C ASN A 137 -16.32 -26.39 -17.13
N GLU A 138 -15.13 -27.00 -17.21
CA GLU A 138 -14.80 -28.21 -16.46
C GLU A 138 -15.01 -28.02 -14.96
N VAL A 139 -14.49 -26.91 -14.41
CA VAL A 139 -14.56 -26.64 -12.98
C VAL A 139 -15.98 -26.28 -12.52
N LEU A 140 -16.78 -25.61 -13.36
CA LEU A 140 -18.13 -25.14 -13.00
C LEU A 140 -19.27 -26.07 -13.40
N ASN A 141 -19.05 -27.01 -14.32
CA ASN A 141 -20.08 -27.99 -14.73
C ASN A 141 -20.32 -29.04 -13.65
N GLU A 142 -19.33 -29.31 -12.81
CA GLU A 142 -19.49 -30.23 -11.69
C GLU A 142 -20.24 -29.54 -10.55
N TYR A 143 -21.50 -29.93 -10.34
CA TYR A 143 -22.28 -29.49 -9.19
C TYR A 143 -21.69 -30.11 -7.91
N LYS A 144 -20.73 -29.41 -7.30
CA LYS A 144 -20.17 -29.77 -6.00
C LYS A 144 -20.84 -28.97 -4.90
N THR A 145 -21.21 -29.66 -3.83
CA THR A 145 -21.57 -28.99 -2.58
C THR A 145 -20.32 -28.36 -1.99
N PHE A 146 -20.47 -27.18 -1.40
CA PHE A 146 -19.36 -26.50 -0.75
C PHE A 146 -18.76 -27.38 0.36
N ASP A 147 -17.46 -27.70 0.24
CA ASP A 147 -16.71 -28.44 1.24
C ASP A 147 -15.82 -27.48 2.06
N GLN A 148 -16.21 -27.29 3.31
CA GLN A 148 -15.49 -26.44 4.26
C GLN A 148 -14.12 -27.00 4.65
N VAL A 149 -13.95 -28.33 4.67
CA VAL A 149 -12.68 -28.97 5.04
C VAL A 149 -11.65 -28.73 3.93
N ALA A 150 -12.04 -28.97 2.67
CA ALA A 150 -11.19 -28.69 1.52
C ALA A 150 -10.78 -27.21 1.45
N TYR A 151 -11.71 -26.30 1.75
CA TYR A 151 -11.43 -24.87 1.80
C TYR A 151 -10.36 -24.51 2.85
N ASN A 152 -10.48 -25.04 4.06
CA ASN A 152 -9.53 -24.78 5.14
C ASN A 152 -8.13 -25.36 4.82
N ASN A 153 -8.07 -26.54 4.22
CA ASN A 153 -6.80 -27.13 3.78
C ASN A 153 -6.08 -26.23 2.75
N LEU A 154 -6.84 -25.70 1.78
CA LEU A 154 -6.29 -24.76 0.80
C LEU A 154 -5.85 -23.44 1.41
N ARG A 155 -6.60 -22.95 2.41
CA ARG A 155 -6.24 -21.74 3.16
C ARG A 155 -4.92 -21.93 3.92
N ASN A 156 -4.75 -23.07 4.59
CA ASN A 156 -3.53 -23.36 5.36
C ASN A 156 -2.31 -23.47 4.44
N TYR A 157 -2.45 -24.13 3.29
CA TYR A 157 -1.40 -24.22 2.27
C TYR A 157 -0.91 -22.85 1.75
N LEU A 158 -1.72 -21.81 1.85
CA LEU A 158 -1.40 -20.46 1.39
C LEU A 158 -0.80 -19.57 2.49
N LEU A 159 -0.89 -20.00 3.75
CA LEU A 159 -0.39 -19.30 4.93
C LEU A 159 0.93 -19.89 5.45
N GLU A 160 1.21 -21.16 5.17
CA GLU A 160 2.54 -21.80 5.33
C GLU A 160 3.51 -21.42 4.19
#